data_AF-A0A1H5R9M9-F1
#
_entry.id   AF-A0A1H5R9M9-F1
#
_cell.length_a   1.000
_cell.length_b   1.000
_cell.length_c   1.000
_cell.angle_alpha   90.00
_cell.angle_beta   90.00
_cell.angle_gamma   90.00
#
_symmetry.space_group_name_H-M   'P 1'
#
loop_
_entity.id
_entity.type
_entity.pdbx_description
1 polymer ?
#
loop_
_entity_poly.entity_id
_entity_poly.type
_entity_poly.pdbx_seq_one_letter_code
_entity_poly.pdbx_strand_id
1 'polypeptide(L)'
;MASLLGDDYGDNPSKHSLGRDHGLVEFFWQRDQGPWQGTHFSVQAHRLRLRDPQLVNPVIRDRYGDFPAPVPFEEVGELLAGRAVPLDEVPYAPDPDEIRAYRQPASRTVVYVVAGTYYGNAGDVYKVVSPGTP
;
A
#
# COMPACT_ATOMS: atom_id res chain seq x y z
N MET A 1 -9.58 -10.19 12.54
CA MET A 1 -8.96 -9.86 11.22
C MET A 1 -9.71 -10.55 10.08
N ALA A 2 -10.09 -11.83 10.20
CA ALA A 2 -10.94 -12.53 9.22
C ALA A 2 -12.20 -11.74 8.81
N SER A 3 -12.87 -11.08 9.77
CA SER A 3 -14.07 -10.27 9.49
C SER A 3 -13.81 -8.98 8.69
N LEU A 4 -12.55 -8.54 8.54
CA LEU A 4 -12.19 -7.29 7.86
C LEU A 4 -11.54 -7.54 6.49
N LEU A 5 -10.80 -8.64 6.35
CA LEU A 5 -9.96 -8.91 5.19
C LEU A 5 -10.20 -10.29 4.57
N GLY A 6 -11.18 -11.04 5.10
CA GLY A 6 -11.44 -12.43 4.70
C GLY A 6 -10.32 -13.40 5.09
N ASP A 7 -10.58 -14.67 4.81
CA ASP A 7 -9.61 -15.77 4.97
C ASP A 7 -8.91 -16.15 3.65
N ASP A 8 -9.23 -15.45 2.56
CA ASP A 8 -8.57 -15.58 1.27
C ASP A 8 -7.30 -14.72 1.26
N TYR A 9 -6.17 -15.37 1.54
CA TYR A 9 -4.84 -14.77 1.56
C TYR A 9 -3.77 -15.72 1.02
N GLY A 10 -2.71 -15.14 0.47
CA GLY A 10 -1.46 -15.84 0.12
C GLY A 10 -0.35 -15.51 1.10
N ASP A 11 0.31 -16.53 1.66
CA ASP A 11 1.53 -16.34 2.46
C ASP A 11 2.78 -16.45 1.57
N ASN A 12 3.70 -15.50 1.72
CA ASN A 12 5.02 -15.49 1.10
C ASN A 12 6.12 -15.55 2.18
N PRO A 13 6.43 -16.74 2.71
CA PRO A 13 7.40 -16.90 3.79
C PRO A 13 8.85 -16.90 3.29
N SER A 14 9.74 -16.28 4.06
CA SER A 14 11.19 -16.47 4.01
C SER A 14 11.71 -16.94 5.37
N LYS A 15 13.02 -17.14 5.51
CA LYS A 15 13.64 -17.59 6.77
C LYS A 15 13.30 -16.67 7.96
N HIS A 16 13.30 -15.35 7.72
CA HIS A 16 13.18 -14.32 8.74
C HIS A 16 12.06 -13.29 8.46
N SER A 17 11.31 -13.45 7.37
CA SER A 17 10.18 -12.59 7.02
C SER A 17 8.95 -13.38 6.60
N LEU A 18 7.78 -12.80 6.78
CA LEU A 18 6.51 -13.32 6.28
C LEU A 18 5.71 -12.14 5.72
N GLY A 19 5.34 -12.23 4.45
CA GLY A 19 4.29 -11.38 3.88
C GLY A 19 2.99 -12.17 3.77
N ARG A 20 1.87 -11.59 4.19
CA ARG A 20 0.53 -12.12 3.94
C ARG A 20 -0.23 -11.16 3.05
N ASP A 21 -0.65 -11.64 1.90
CA ASP A 21 -1.29 -10.88 0.84
C ASP A 21 -2.80 -11.17 0.79
N HIS A 22 -3.61 -10.16 1.08
CA HIS A 22 -5.07 -10.18 0.94
C HIS A 22 -5.54 -9.51 -0.37
N GLY A 23 -4.68 -9.51 -1.39
CA GLY A 23 -4.97 -9.00 -2.73
C GLY A 23 -4.75 -7.50 -2.88
N LEU A 24 -5.40 -6.66 -2.07
CA LEU A 24 -5.15 -5.21 -2.06
C LEU A 24 -4.28 -4.76 -0.89
N VAL A 25 -4.28 -5.53 0.20
CA VAL A 25 -3.59 -5.19 1.45
C VAL A 25 -2.64 -6.31 1.81
N GLU A 26 -1.39 -5.96 2.11
CA GLU A 26 -0.39 -6.91 2.60
C GLU A 26 0.01 -6.59 4.03
N PHE A 27 0.27 -7.62 4.82
CA PHE A 27 0.80 -7.51 6.18
C PHE A 27 2.16 -8.19 6.25
N PHE A 28 3.07 -7.60 7.02
CA PHE A 28 4.44 -8.07 7.11
C PHE A 28 4.83 -8.36 8.54
N TRP A 29 5.54 -9.48 8.72
CA TRP A 29 6.17 -9.87 9.97
C TRP A 29 7.63 -10.21 9.75
N GLN A 30 8.42 -10.05 10.82
CA GLN A 30 9.81 -10.50 10.87
C GLN A 30 10.07 -11.30 12.15
N ARG A 31 11.11 -12.14 12.12
CA ARG A 31 11.64 -12.84 13.30
C ARG A 31 13.12 -13.14 13.14
N ASP A 32 13.87 -13.01 14.24
CA ASP A 32 15.27 -13.45 14.30
C ASP A 32 15.35 -14.85 14.94
N GLN A 33 15.21 -14.93 16.26
CA GLN A 33 15.16 -16.19 17.02
C GLN A 33 13.96 -16.28 17.97
N GLY A 34 12.97 -15.40 17.79
CA GLY A 34 11.80 -15.26 18.65
C GLY A 34 10.46 -15.37 17.91
N PRO A 35 9.36 -14.97 18.56
CA PRO A 35 8.05 -14.93 17.92
C PRO A 35 8.04 -13.95 16.74
N TRP A 36 7.11 -14.14 15.81
CA TRP A 36 6.85 -13.19 14.74
C TRP A 36 6.41 -11.84 15.32
N GLN A 37 7.03 -10.77 14.84
CA GLN A 37 6.67 -9.39 15.16
C GLN A 37 6.13 -8.71 13.91
N GLY A 38 4.95 -8.10 14.02
CA GLY A 38 4.38 -7.33 12.92
C GLY A 38 5.22 -6.09 12.67
N THR A 39 5.52 -5.80 11.40
CA THR A 39 6.39 -4.68 11.03
C THR A 39 5.61 -3.55 10.40
N HIS A 40 4.85 -3.84 9.35
CA HIS A 40 4.04 -2.86 8.64
C HIS A 40 2.92 -3.55 7.85
N PHE A 41 2.03 -2.74 7.30
CA PHE A 41 1.13 -3.16 6.23
C PHE A 41 1.29 -2.22 5.03
N SER A 42 0.91 -2.70 3.86
CA SER A 42 0.83 -1.89 2.64
C SER A 42 -0.52 -2.03 1.97
N VAL A 43 -0.94 -0.99 1.25
CA VAL A 43 -2.07 -0.99 0.33
C VAL A 43 -1.50 -0.89 -1.08
N GLN A 44 -1.71 -1.93 -1.89
CA GLN A 44 -1.11 -2.09 -3.22
C GLN A 44 -1.99 -1.50 -4.33
N ALA A 45 -2.21 -0.18 -4.28
CA ALA A 45 -3.11 0.56 -5.18
C ALA A 45 -2.82 0.34 -6.68
N HIS A 46 -1.56 0.15 -7.07
CA HIS A 46 -1.16 -0.13 -8.45
C HIS A 46 -1.81 -1.40 -9.01
N ARG A 47 -2.24 -2.36 -8.18
CA ARG A 47 -2.87 -3.60 -8.65
C ARG A 47 -4.26 -3.36 -9.25
N LEU A 48 -4.91 -2.23 -8.95
CA LEU A 48 -6.20 -1.85 -9.54
C LEU A 48 -6.13 -1.67 -11.06
N ARG A 49 -4.94 -1.44 -11.62
CA ARG A 49 -4.74 -1.40 -13.08
C ARG A 49 -4.99 -2.74 -13.77
N LEU A 50 -4.89 -3.86 -13.04
CA LEU A 50 -5.02 -5.21 -13.61
C LEU A 50 -6.46 -5.53 -14.00
N ARG A 51 -7.44 -4.76 -13.48
CA ARG A 51 -8.88 -4.94 -13.74
C ARG A 51 -9.38 -6.37 -13.48
N ASP A 52 -8.66 -7.11 -12.65
CA ASP A 52 -9.08 -8.42 -12.18
C ASP A 52 -9.98 -8.21 -10.96
N PRO A 53 -11.30 -8.45 -11.08
CA PRO A 53 -12.19 -8.31 -9.94
C PRO A 53 -11.80 -9.27 -8.82
N GLN A 54 -11.20 -10.43 -9.08
CA GLN A 54 -10.83 -11.39 -8.02
C GLN A 54 -9.61 -10.94 -7.20
N LEU A 55 -8.86 -9.94 -7.68
CA LEU A 55 -7.69 -9.44 -6.98
C LEU A 55 -8.03 -8.70 -5.68
N VAL A 56 -9.19 -8.06 -5.57
CA VAL A 56 -9.62 -7.45 -4.31
C VAL A 56 -10.46 -8.46 -3.55
N ASN A 57 -10.01 -8.84 -2.35
CA ASN A 57 -10.75 -9.75 -1.47
C ASN A 57 -12.24 -9.35 -1.38
N PRO A 58 -13.20 -10.29 -1.55
CA PRO A 58 -14.62 -9.97 -1.54
C PRO A 58 -15.07 -9.19 -0.31
N VAL A 59 -14.52 -9.48 0.88
CA VAL A 59 -14.86 -8.76 2.12
C VAL A 59 -14.46 -7.29 2.06
N ILE A 60 -13.33 -6.97 1.41
CA ILE A 60 -12.88 -5.59 1.21
C ILE A 60 -13.80 -4.90 0.20
N ARG A 61 -14.15 -5.58 -0.89
CA ARG A 61 -15.03 -5.01 -1.92
C ARG A 61 -16.44 -4.74 -1.41
N ASP A 62 -17.02 -5.70 -0.70
CA ASP A 62 -18.35 -5.56 -0.09
C ASP A 62 -18.42 -4.39 0.90
N ARG A 63 -17.30 -4.07 1.55
CA ARG A 63 -17.20 -3.00 2.53
C ARG A 63 -16.88 -1.62 1.93
N TYR A 64 -16.04 -1.57 0.89
CA TYR A 64 -15.44 -0.32 0.40
C TYR A 64 -15.77 0.00 -1.07
N GLY A 65 -16.44 -0.88 -1.80
CA GLY A 65 -16.84 -0.71 -3.20
C GLY A 65 -15.92 -1.43 -4.20
N ASP A 66 -16.17 -1.20 -5.49
CA ASP A 66 -15.65 -2.04 -6.60
C ASP A 66 -14.24 -1.70 -7.12
N PHE A 67 -13.59 -0.64 -6.62
CA PHE A 67 -12.23 -0.21 -7.00
C PHE A 67 -11.91 -0.31 -8.52
N PRO A 68 -12.65 0.38 -9.40
CA PRO A 68 -12.63 0.13 -10.84
C PRO A 68 -11.38 0.61 -11.58
N ALA A 69 -10.55 1.45 -10.96
CA ALA A 69 -9.40 2.10 -11.60
C ALA A 69 -8.29 2.43 -10.58
N PRO A 70 -7.05 2.67 -11.06
CA PRO A 70 -6.02 3.33 -10.27
C PRO A 70 -6.52 4.65 -9.66
N VAL A 71 -5.97 4.99 -8.49
CA VAL A 71 -6.37 6.19 -7.75
C VAL A 71 -5.43 7.34 -8.10
N PRO A 72 -5.92 8.47 -8.63
CA PRO A 72 -5.09 9.64 -8.87
C PRO A 72 -4.57 10.22 -7.55
N PHE A 73 -3.29 10.58 -7.49
CA PHE A 73 -2.70 11.21 -6.30
C PHE A 73 -3.29 12.60 -6.05
N GLU A 74 -3.74 13.31 -7.09
CA GLU A 74 -4.43 14.60 -6.96
C GLU A 74 -5.66 14.49 -6.05
N GLU A 75 -6.54 13.52 -6.30
CA GLU A 75 -7.75 13.28 -5.48
C GLU A 75 -7.40 12.95 -4.02
N VAL A 76 -6.38 12.11 -3.82
CA VAL A 76 -5.88 11.78 -2.47
C VAL A 76 -5.30 13.03 -1.79
N GLY A 77 -4.53 13.82 -2.53
CA GLY A 77 -3.92 15.06 -2.06
C GLY A 77 -4.96 16.08 -1.62
N GLU A 78 -5.99 16.31 -2.43
CA GLU A 78 -7.12 17.19 -2.11
C GLU A 78 -7.87 16.72 -0.86
N LEU A 79 -8.16 15.43 -0.76
CA LEU A 79 -8.84 14.85 0.40
C LEU A 79 -8.02 14.98 1.69
N LEU A 80 -6.69 14.76 1.61
CA LEU A 80 -5.80 14.91 2.76
C LEU A 80 -5.63 16.38 3.16
N ALA A 81 -5.53 17.29 2.18
CA ALA A 81 -5.48 18.73 2.41
C ALA A 81 -6.76 19.23 3.10
N GLY A 82 -7.94 18.79 2.64
CA GLY A 82 -9.22 19.10 3.27
C GLY A 82 -9.36 18.58 4.72
N ARG A 83 -8.52 17.60 5.11
CA ARG A 83 -8.43 17.05 6.48
C ARG A 83 -7.27 17.61 7.28
N ALA A 84 -6.55 18.60 6.75
CA ALA A 84 -5.33 19.16 7.34
C ALA A 84 -4.26 18.08 7.65
N VAL A 85 -4.13 17.09 6.76
CA VAL A 85 -3.11 16.04 6.82
C VAL A 85 -2.01 16.34 5.80
N PRO A 86 -0.91 17.01 6.19
CA PRO A 86 0.15 17.35 5.26
C PRO A 86 0.96 16.12 4.85
N LEU A 87 1.54 16.19 3.66
CA LEU A 87 2.48 15.23 3.13
C LEU A 87 3.76 15.94 2.69
N ASP A 88 4.90 15.46 3.19
CA ASP A 88 6.22 15.97 2.81
C ASP A 88 6.85 15.04 1.79
N GLU A 89 7.34 15.59 0.67
CA GLU A 89 8.12 14.80 -0.27
C GLU A 89 9.44 14.34 0.38
N VAL A 90 9.77 13.06 0.22
CA VAL A 90 10.99 12.45 0.74
C VAL A 90 11.73 11.70 -0.38
N PRO A 91 13.07 11.59 -0.33
CA PRO A 91 13.82 10.85 -1.33
C PRO A 91 13.41 9.37 -1.38
N TYR A 92 13.31 8.84 -2.60
CA TYR A 92 13.14 7.41 -2.85
C TYR A 92 14.26 6.88 -3.75
N ALA A 93 15.37 6.49 -3.13
CA ALA A 93 16.57 6.05 -3.83
C ALA A 93 16.42 4.80 -4.73
N PRO A 94 15.52 3.82 -4.45
CA PRO A 94 15.44 2.63 -5.31
C PRO A 94 15.06 2.92 -6.76
N ASP A 95 14.23 3.95 -6.99
CA ASP A 95 13.76 4.28 -8.34
C ASP A 95 13.30 5.75 -8.43
N PRO A 96 14.23 6.72 -8.36
CA PRO A 96 13.91 8.14 -8.15
C PRO A 96 13.23 8.80 -9.36
N ASP A 97 13.43 8.27 -10.56
CA ASP A 97 12.82 8.78 -11.79
C ASP A 97 11.43 8.18 -12.06
N GLU A 98 11.13 7.04 -11.45
CA GLU A 98 9.88 6.32 -11.67
C GLU A 98 8.88 6.46 -10.52
N ILE A 99 9.35 6.72 -9.29
CA ILE A 99 8.50 6.80 -8.10
C ILE A 99 8.87 8.01 -7.23
N ARG A 100 7.88 8.84 -6.92
CA ARG A 100 7.95 9.86 -5.87
C ARG A 100 7.35 9.33 -4.57
N ALA A 101 7.94 9.71 -3.44
CA ALA A 101 7.48 9.29 -2.12
C ALA A 101 7.09 10.50 -1.27
N TYR A 102 5.93 10.41 -0.63
CA TYR A 102 5.38 11.46 0.22
C TYR A 102 5.08 10.90 1.60
N ARG A 103 5.68 11.47 2.64
CA ARG A 103 5.54 11.00 4.02
C ARG A 103 4.62 11.92 4.80
N GLN A 104 3.65 11.32 5.50
CA GLN A 104 2.88 12.04 6.52
C GLN A 104 3.75 12.16 7.79
N PRO A 105 4.05 13.36 8.31
CA PRO A 105 5.09 13.53 9.34
C PRO A 105 4.78 12.86 10.69
N ALA A 106 3.52 12.87 11.12
CA ALA A 106 3.12 12.40 12.45
C ALA A 106 3.06 10.85 12.54
N SER A 107 2.44 10.22 11.55
CA SER A 107 2.26 8.78 11.43
C SER A 107 3.45 8.10 10.74
N ARG A 108 4.27 8.86 9.99
CA ARG A 108 5.35 8.36 9.14
C ARG A 108 4.89 7.43 8.01
N THR A 109 3.59 7.31 7.77
CA THR A 109 3.01 6.63 6.60
C THR A 109 3.53 7.26 5.32
N VAL A 110 3.83 6.43 4.32
CA VAL A 110 4.36 6.89 3.03
C VAL A 110 3.39 6.54 1.90
N VAL A 111 3.08 7.54 1.08
CA VAL A 111 2.35 7.40 -0.18
C VAL A 111 3.38 7.42 -1.31
N TYR A 112 3.40 6.37 -2.12
CA TYR A 112 4.23 6.26 -3.31
C TYR A 112 3.39 6.58 -4.55
N VAL A 113 3.90 7.43 -5.42
CA VAL A 113 3.21 7.96 -6.60
C VAL A 113 4.07 7.69 -7.83
N VAL A 114 3.46 7.20 -8.89
CA VAL A 114 4.14 6.99 -10.18
C VAL A 114 4.57 8.34 -10.74
N ALA A 115 5.83 8.45 -11.16
CA ALA A 115 6.41 9.65 -11.76
C ALA A 115 6.84 9.42 -13.21
N GLY A 116 7.37 8.23 -13.52
CA GLY A 116 7.77 7.83 -14.86
C GLY A 116 6.69 7.02 -15.58
N THR A 117 7.12 6.15 -16.50
CA THR A 117 6.21 5.35 -17.34
C THR A 117 6.32 3.85 -17.11
N TYR A 118 7.26 3.40 -16.27
CA TYR A 118 7.49 1.98 -16.05
C TYR A 118 6.39 1.34 -15.19
N TYR A 119 5.96 2.03 -14.12
CA TYR A 119 4.99 1.49 -13.16
C TYR A 119 3.53 1.83 -13.46
N GLY A 120 3.22 2.54 -14.55
CA GLY A 120 1.86 2.91 -14.91
C GLY A 120 1.77 4.35 -15.38
N ASN A 121 0.64 5.01 -15.10
CA ASN A 121 0.47 6.41 -15.47
C ASN A 121 1.07 7.30 -14.39
N ALA A 122 1.88 8.27 -14.81
CA ALA A 122 2.37 9.30 -13.91
C ALA A 122 1.19 10.01 -13.21
N GLY A 123 1.32 10.21 -11.89
CA GLY A 123 0.28 10.77 -11.04
C GLY A 123 -0.61 9.74 -10.34
N ASP A 124 -0.59 8.46 -10.73
CA ASP A 124 -1.33 7.41 -10.02
C ASP A 124 -0.65 7.05 -8.69
N VAL A 125 -1.45 6.77 -7.67
CA VAL A 125 -0.96 6.18 -6.42
C VAL A 125 -0.49 4.76 -6.69
N TYR A 126 0.80 4.52 -6.45
CA TYR A 126 1.42 3.21 -6.62
C TYR A 126 1.14 2.29 -5.43
N LYS A 127 1.41 2.77 -4.21
CA LYS A 127 1.09 2.07 -2.96
C LYS A 127 1.12 3.01 -1.77
N VAL A 128 0.49 2.61 -0.67
CA VAL A 128 0.59 3.28 0.63
C VAL A 128 1.21 2.30 1.62
N VAL A 129 2.16 2.75 2.44
CA VAL A 129 2.88 1.89 3.38
C VAL A 129 2.81 2.50 4.76
N SER A 130 2.35 1.73 5.75
CA SER A 130 2.38 2.15 7.14
C SER A 130 3.82 2.34 7.61
N PRO A 131 4.08 3.12 8.67
CA PRO A 131 5.38 3.07 9.32
C PRO A 131 5.79 1.61 9.61
N GLY A 132 7.03 1.29 9.27
CA GLY A 132 7.69 0.06 9.71
C GLY A 132 8.27 0.24 11.10
N THR A 133 8.31 -0.85 11.88
CA THR A 133 9.30 -0.95 12.96
C THR A 133 10.72 -1.00 12.37
N PRO A 134 11.71 -0.35 13.02
CA PRO A 134 13.12 -0.45 12.65
C PRO A 134 13.64 -1.89 12.70
#